data_AF-A0A1I5PW35-F1
#
_entry.id   AF-A0A1I5PW35-F1
#
_cell.length_a   1.000
_cell.length_b   1.000
_cell.length_c   1.000
_cell.angle_alpha   90.00
_cell.angle_beta   90.00
_cell.angle_gamma   90.00
#
_symmetry.space_group_name_H-M   'P 1'
#
loop_
_entity.id
_entity.type
_entity.pdbx_description
1 polymer ?
#
loop_
_entity_poly.entity_id
_entity_poly.type
_entity_poly.pdbx_seq_one_letter_code
_entity_poly.pdbx_strand_id
1 'polypeptide(L)'
;MWMRCNYRCRAMGVKMMEQYTVFLIGAGTRGDDEQAVFTLHDAGTKCQLICSYRDKVIEAEEDDYFEALFQIRLRLELDGLLPFCYGASGRVYPEGTVIKMSRGLIACKVKMGQPPKETDLVNIFADGHDVVPAFPRMQQECWDAWLASLPS
;
A
#
# COMPACT_ATOMS: atom_id res chain seq x y z
N MET A 1 -19.28 17.17 -16.81
CA MET A 1 -18.20 18.16 -16.67
C MET A 1 -16.89 17.39 -16.62
N TRP A 2 -16.23 17.24 -17.77
CA TRP A 2 -15.04 16.41 -17.95
C TRP A 2 -13.81 17.21 -17.49
N MET A 3 -13.18 16.78 -16.39
CA MET A 3 -11.93 17.39 -15.92
C MET A 3 -10.77 16.78 -16.71
N ARG A 4 -10.14 17.63 -17.51
CA ARG A 4 -9.00 17.34 -18.39
C ARG A 4 -7.81 16.81 -17.59
N CYS A 5 -7.43 15.58 -17.87
CA CYS A 5 -6.14 15.02 -17.49
C CYS A 5 -5.10 15.48 -18.52
N ASN A 6 -4.17 16.37 -18.12
CA ASN A 6 -3.05 16.81 -18.96
C ASN A 6 -1.80 16.03 -18.56
N TYR A 7 -1.50 14.95 -19.27
CA TYR A 7 -0.17 14.34 -19.27
C TYR A 7 0.44 14.49 -20.65
N ARG A 8 1.35 15.46 -20.78
CA ARG A 8 2.20 15.56 -21.95
C ARG A 8 3.53 16.22 -21.59
N CYS A 9 4.55 15.40 -21.38
CA CYS A 9 5.92 15.70 -21.75
C CYS A 9 6.65 14.37 -22.02
N ARG A 10 7.11 14.21 -23.27
CA ARG A 10 7.84 13.04 -23.76
C ARG A 10 9.33 13.39 -23.63
N ALA A 11 10.05 12.69 -22.76
CA ALA A 11 11.51 12.70 -22.72
C ALA A 11 12.02 11.25 -22.67
N MET A 12 13.16 11.03 -23.29
CA MET A 12 13.74 9.75 -23.72
C MET A 12 13.88 8.72 -22.59
N GLY A 13 13.32 7.52 -22.75
CA GLY A 13 13.74 6.30 -22.01
C GLY A 13 13.69 6.32 -20.48
N VAL A 14 12.95 7.24 -19.85
CA VAL A 14 12.81 7.30 -18.38
C VAL A 14 11.68 6.36 -17.96
N LYS A 15 12.00 5.31 -17.20
CA LYS A 15 11.00 4.51 -16.47
C LYS A 15 10.08 5.46 -15.72
N MET A 16 8.77 5.32 -15.92
CA MET A 16 7.76 6.07 -15.17
C MET A 16 8.01 5.84 -13.68
N MET A 17 8.46 6.88 -12.96
CA MET A 17 8.54 6.89 -11.51
C MET A 17 7.18 7.36 -11.01
N GLU A 18 6.38 6.43 -10.50
CA GLU A 18 5.10 6.75 -9.89
C GLU A 18 5.32 7.06 -8.42
N GLN A 19 4.69 8.12 -7.93
CA GLN A 19 4.86 8.59 -6.55
C GLN A 19 3.50 8.73 -5.87
N TYR A 20 3.47 8.35 -4.60
CA TYR A 20 2.31 8.44 -3.72
C TYR A 20 2.72 9.13 -2.42
N THR A 21 1.98 10.17 -2.05
CA THR A 21 2.13 10.83 -0.76
C THR A 21 1.08 10.29 0.19
N VAL A 22 1.50 9.78 1.34
CA VAL A 22 0.63 9.10 2.32
C VAL A 22 0.87 9.69 3.70
N PHE A 23 -0.20 10.02 4.42
CA PHE A 23 -0.10 10.46 5.82
C PHE A 23 0.42 9.35 6.73
N LEU A 24 1.18 9.71 7.74
CA LEU A 24 1.69 8.80 8.76
C LEU A 24 0.99 9.08 10.08
N ILE A 25 0.43 8.04 10.68
CA ILE A 25 -0.17 8.06 12.02
C ILE A 25 0.86 7.52 13.01
N GLY A 26 1.13 8.24 14.10
CA GLY A 26 2.08 7.78 15.10
C GLY A 26 2.09 8.62 16.37
N ALA A 27 2.69 8.08 17.44
CA ALA A 27 2.70 8.66 18.78
C ALA A 27 3.74 9.79 18.98
N GLY A 28 4.01 10.58 17.92
CA GLY A 28 4.96 11.69 17.96
C GLY A 28 4.30 13.01 18.35
N THR A 29 5.07 13.92 18.96
CA THR A 29 4.68 15.32 19.22
C THR A 29 4.80 16.24 18.00
N ARG A 30 5.26 15.70 16.85
CA ARG A 30 5.21 16.40 15.57
C ARG A 30 3.76 16.28 15.07
N GLY A 31 3.14 17.43 14.85
CA GLY A 31 1.71 17.57 14.60
C GLY A 31 1.15 16.73 13.45
N ASP A 32 -0.18 16.80 13.32
CA ASP A 32 -1.07 15.89 12.59
C ASP A 32 -0.85 15.77 11.05
N ASP A 33 0.24 16.34 10.52
CA ASP A 33 0.53 16.46 9.09
C ASP A 33 1.76 15.64 8.64
N GLU A 34 2.26 14.70 9.46
CA GLU A 34 3.42 13.87 9.07
C GLU A 34 3.07 13.01 7.83
N GLN A 35 3.96 13.00 6.83
CA GLN A 35 3.75 12.30 5.54
C GLN A 35 5.00 11.53 5.12
N ALA A 36 4.76 10.47 4.34
CA ALA A 36 5.77 9.73 3.61
C ALA A 36 5.51 9.84 2.10
N VAL A 37 6.58 9.88 1.32
CA VAL A 37 6.55 9.78 -0.14
C VAL A 37 7.05 8.40 -0.54
N PHE A 38 6.16 7.61 -1.12
CA PHE A 38 6.45 6.30 -1.70
C PHE A 38 6.73 6.47 -3.19
N THR A 39 7.89 6.03 -3.66
CA THR A 39 8.29 6.04 -5.07
C THR A 39 8.44 4.61 -5.56
N LEU A 40 7.75 4.30 -6.65
CA LEU A 40 7.76 2.98 -7.28
C LEU A 40 8.81 2.96 -8.38
N HIS A 41 9.66 1.95 -8.32
CA HIS A 41 10.65 1.65 -9.33
C HIS A 41 10.41 0.24 -9.84
N ASP A 42 9.95 0.14 -11.09
CA ASP A 42 9.91 -1.13 -11.79
C ASP A 42 11.36 -1.56 -12.04
N ALA A 43 11.82 -2.67 -11.45
CA ALA A 43 13.17 -3.20 -11.63
C ALA A 43 13.17 -4.45 -12.54
N GLY A 44 12.25 -4.52 -13.51
CA GLY A 44 12.09 -5.70 -14.37
C GLY A 44 11.21 -6.74 -13.68
N THR A 45 11.77 -7.86 -13.24
CA THR A 45 11.02 -8.93 -12.56
C THR A 45 10.68 -8.60 -11.10
N LYS A 46 11.40 -7.64 -10.50
CA LYS A 46 11.20 -7.21 -9.12
C LYS A 46 10.56 -5.82 -9.05
N CYS A 47 9.87 -5.56 -7.95
CA CYS A 47 9.21 -4.31 -7.61
C CYS A 47 10.02 -3.64 -6.50
N GLN A 48 10.67 -2.52 -6.80
CA GLN A 48 11.39 -1.74 -5.81
C GLN A 48 10.49 -0.59 -5.32
N LEU A 49 10.37 -0.46 -4.01
CA LEU A 49 9.63 0.61 -3.35
C LEU A 49 10.56 1.40 -2.44
N ILE A 50 10.62 2.71 -2.65
CA ILE A 50 11.39 3.64 -1.82
C ILE A 50 10.40 4.49 -1.02
N CYS A 51 10.58 4.56 0.29
CA CYS A 51 9.79 5.42 1.17
C CYS A 51 10.70 6.47 1.80
N SER A 52 10.40 7.73 1.52
CA SER A 52 11.05 8.90 2.12
C SER A 52 10.11 9.52 3.15
N TYR A 53 10.56 9.66 4.39
CA TYR A 53 9.77 10.25 5.48
C TYR A 53 10.73 10.93 6.46
N ARG A 54 10.33 12.09 6.99
CA ARG A 54 11.24 12.95 7.78
C ARG A 54 12.54 13.18 6.98
N ASP A 55 13.69 12.92 7.59
CA ASP A 55 15.03 12.95 6.99
C ASP A 55 15.58 11.52 6.71
N LYS A 56 14.69 10.52 6.66
CA LYS A 56 15.04 9.11 6.43
C LYS A 56 14.55 8.64 5.06
N VAL A 57 15.29 7.70 4.49
CA VAL A 57 14.91 6.96 3.28
C VAL A 57 15.11 5.48 3.57
N ILE A 58 14.08 4.69 3.28
CA ILE A 58 14.11 3.23 3.40
C ILE A 58 13.61 2.62 2.09
N GLU A 59 14.17 1.48 1.72
CA GLU A 59 13.86 0.80 0.46
C GLU A 59 13.62 -0.71 0.65
N ALA A 60 12.74 -1.28 -0.16
CA ALA A 60 12.51 -2.71 -0.24
C ALA A 60 12.37 -3.12 -1.71
N GLU A 61 12.86 -4.31 -2.04
CA GLU A 61 12.72 -4.91 -3.37
C GLU A 61 12.15 -6.31 -3.23
N GLU A 62 10.97 -6.53 -3.80
CA GLU A 62 10.22 -7.77 -3.64
C GLU A 62 9.58 -8.21 -4.97
N ASP A 63 8.89 -9.35 -4.98
CA ASP A 63 8.19 -9.84 -6.18
C ASP A 63 6.99 -8.95 -6.57
N ASP A 64 6.37 -8.29 -5.60
CA ASP A 64 5.25 -7.36 -5.81
C ASP A 64 5.31 -6.16 -4.85
N TYR A 65 4.57 -5.10 -5.18
CA TYR A 65 4.56 -3.87 -4.40
C TYR A 65 3.83 -3.99 -3.05
N PHE A 66 2.97 -4.99 -2.86
CA PHE A 66 2.30 -5.22 -1.57
C PHE A 66 3.31 -5.76 -0.56
N GLU A 67 4.12 -6.74 -0.95
CA GLU A 67 5.19 -7.28 -0.11
C GLU A 67 6.30 -6.23 0.13
N ALA A 68 6.68 -5.46 -0.90
CA ALA A 68 7.61 -4.35 -0.70
C ALA A 68 7.07 -3.32 0.32
N LEU A 69 5.78 -3.00 0.26
CA LEU A 69 5.13 -2.13 1.25
C LEU A 69 5.11 -2.75 2.65
N PHE A 70 4.90 -4.06 2.76
CA PHE A 70 4.98 -4.79 4.02
C PHE A 70 6.36 -4.66 4.67
N GLN A 71 7.44 -4.87 3.89
CA GLN A 71 8.83 -4.72 4.38
C GLN A 71 9.14 -3.29 4.82
N ILE A 72 8.65 -2.28 4.09
CA ILE A 72 8.76 -0.88 4.48
C ILE A 72 8.02 -0.60 5.80
N ARG A 73 6.81 -1.16 5.96
CA ARG A 73 5.99 -0.98 7.17
C ARG A 73 6.61 -1.58 8.42
N LEU A 74 7.32 -2.71 8.32
CA LEU A 74 8.11 -3.25 9.44
C LEU A 74 9.15 -2.24 9.95
N ARG A 75 9.74 -1.43 9.06
CA ARG A 75 10.72 -0.41 9.43
C ARG A 75 10.07 0.86 9.97
N LEU A 76 8.93 1.28 9.41
CA LEU A 76 8.12 2.39 9.94
C LEU A 76 7.61 2.09 11.36
N GLU A 77 7.24 0.84 11.63
CA GLU A 77 6.79 0.39 12.96
C GLU A 77 7.86 0.60 14.05
N LEU A 78 9.15 0.43 13.72
CA LEU A 78 10.26 0.70 14.67
C LEU A 78 10.31 2.18 15.10
N ASP A 79 9.80 3.08 14.27
CA ASP A 79 9.66 4.51 14.58
C ASP A 79 8.28 4.87 15.15
N GLY A 80 7.41 3.88 15.40
CA GLY A 80 6.05 4.06 15.90
C GLY A 80 5.09 4.67 14.88
N LEU A 81 5.34 4.45 13.59
CA LEU A 81 4.59 5.05 12.48
C LEU A 81 3.78 4.00 11.69
N LEU A 82 2.57 4.38 11.30
CA LEU A 82 1.67 3.61 10.45
C LEU A 82 1.22 4.46 9.26
N PRO A 83 1.39 4.02 8.02
CA PRO A 83 0.85 4.74 6.87
C PRO A 83 -0.69 4.67 6.84
N PHE A 84 -1.33 5.81 6.60
CA PHE A 84 -2.77 5.93 6.39
C PHE A 84 -3.12 5.64 4.93
N CYS A 85 -3.05 4.37 4.55
CA CYS A 85 -3.45 3.89 3.23
C CYS A 85 -4.07 2.49 3.31
N TYR A 86 -4.78 2.08 2.26
CA TYR A 86 -5.41 0.77 2.23
C TYR A 86 -4.42 -0.39 2.37
N GLY A 87 -3.22 -0.32 1.78
CA GLY A 87 -2.20 -1.37 1.90
C GLY A 87 -1.72 -1.58 3.34
N ALA A 88 -1.92 -0.59 4.20
CA ALA A 88 -1.63 -0.68 5.63
C ALA A 88 -2.87 -0.97 6.48
N SER A 89 -4.04 -1.16 5.87
CA SER A 89 -5.27 -1.39 6.61
C SER A 89 -5.47 -2.86 6.97
N GLY A 90 -5.93 -3.11 8.20
CA GLY A 90 -6.10 -4.47 8.74
C GLY A 90 -7.09 -5.36 7.97
N ARG A 91 -7.94 -4.80 7.11
CA ARG A 91 -8.90 -5.59 6.30
C ARG A 91 -8.64 -5.48 4.81
N VAL A 92 -7.40 -5.26 4.41
CA VAL A 92 -7.01 -5.18 3.01
C VAL A 92 -5.90 -6.17 2.73
N TYR A 93 -6.13 -7.03 1.74
CA TYR A 93 -5.17 -8.06 1.34
C TYR A 93 -5.09 -8.26 -0.15
N PRO A 94 -3.95 -8.77 -0.61
CA PRO A 94 -3.78 -9.10 -2.00
C PRO A 94 -4.65 -10.34 -2.35
N GLU A 95 -5.48 -10.26 -3.40
CA GLU A 95 -6.24 -11.41 -3.96
C GLU A 95 -5.47 -12.02 -5.14
N GLY A 96 -5.28 -13.34 -5.12
CA GLY A 96 -4.36 -14.09 -6.00
C GLY A 96 -4.40 -13.73 -7.48
N THR A 97 -5.59 -13.56 -8.04
CA THR A 97 -5.77 -13.32 -9.48
C THR A 97 -5.51 -11.86 -9.84
N VAL A 98 -5.95 -10.92 -9.01
CA VAL A 98 -5.81 -9.47 -9.22
C VAL A 98 -4.37 -8.97 -8.97
N ILE A 99 -3.62 -9.61 -8.07
CA ILE A 99 -2.22 -9.26 -7.78
C ILE A 99 -1.34 -9.40 -9.02
N LYS A 100 -1.46 -10.53 -9.74
CA LYS A 100 -0.54 -10.85 -10.85
C LYS A 100 -0.63 -9.82 -11.98
N MET A 101 -1.81 -9.25 -12.19
CA MET A 101 -2.03 -8.24 -13.23
C MET A 101 -1.59 -6.84 -12.78
N SER A 102 -1.67 -6.54 -11.49
CA SER A 102 -1.33 -5.22 -10.93
C SER A 102 0.06 -5.14 -10.30
N ARG A 103 0.81 -6.26 -10.28
CA ARG A 103 2.07 -6.40 -9.53
C ARG A 103 1.92 -6.01 -8.05
N GLY A 104 0.79 -6.36 -7.44
CA GLY A 104 0.48 -6.07 -6.03
C GLY A 104 0.01 -4.64 -5.75
N LEU A 105 -0.20 -3.79 -6.75
CA LEU A 105 -0.72 -2.43 -6.53
C LEU A 105 -2.21 -2.38 -6.19
N ILE A 106 -2.95 -3.42 -6.57
CA ILE A 106 -4.37 -3.57 -6.24
C ILE A 106 -4.54 -4.70 -5.23
N ALA A 107 -5.24 -4.39 -4.15
CA ALA A 107 -5.65 -5.33 -3.10
C ALA A 107 -7.18 -5.29 -2.95
N CYS A 108 -7.75 -6.20 -2.17
CA CYS A 108 -9.17 -6.25 -1.88
C CYS A 108 -9.46 -5.96 -0.41
N LYS A 109 -10.56 -5.24 -0.16
CA LYS A 109 -11.16 -5.12 1.17
C LYS A 109 -11.86 -6.43 1.50
N VAL A 110 -11.48 -7.07 2.60
CA VAL A 110 -12.02 -8.36 3.03
C VAL A 110 -13.10 -8.19 4.10
N LYS A 111 -14.12 -9.06 4.03
CA LYS A 111 -15.20 -9.15 5.01
C LYS A 111 -15.39 -10.60 5.45
N MET A 112 -15.47 -10.81 6.75
CA MET A 112 -15.63 -12.15 7.34
C MET A 112 -16.83 -12.89 6.74
N GLY A 113 -16.61 -14.16 6.39
CA GLY A 113 -17.62 -15.02 5.77
C GLY A 113 -17.96 -14.69 4.32
N GLN A 114 -17.23 -13.77 3.67
CA GLN A 114 -17.53 -13.32 2.30
C GLN A 114 -16.27 -13.33 1.43
N PRO A 115 -16.34 -13.91 0.21
CA PRO A 115 -15.30 -13.72 -0.79
C PRO A 115 -15.30 -12.26 -1.27
N PRO A 116 -14.14 -11.72 -1.70
CA PRO A 116 -14.05 -10.34 -2.17
C PRO A 116 -14.79 -10.17 -3.50
N LYS A 117 -15.29 -8.96 -3.74
CA LYS A 117 -15.94 -8.56 -4.99
C LYS A 117 -15.07 -7.54 -5.71
N GLU A 118 -15.36 -7.30 -7.00
CA GLU A 118 -14.68 -6.26 -7.78
C GLU A 118 -14.81 -4.87 -7.13
N THR A 119 -15.93 -4.57 -6.47
CA THR A 119 -16.15 -3.32 -5.75
C THR A 119 -15.29 -3.16 -4.50
N ASP A 120 -14.66 -4.23 -4.05
CA ASP A 120 -13.78 -4.23 -2.88
C ASP A 120 -12.32 -3.96 -3.28
N LEU A 121 -12.02 -3.85 -4.58
CA LEU A 121 -10.67 -3.56 -5.06
C LEU A 121 -10.24 -2.12 -4.78
N VAL A 122 -9.03 -1.97 -4.25
CA VAL A 122 -8.44 -0.69 -3.85
C VAL A 122 -6.97 -0.63 -4.23
N ASN A 123 -6.48 0.56 -4.56
CA ASN A 123 -5.05 0.81 -4.70
C ASN A 123 -4.40 0.85 -3.30
N ILE A 124 -3.27 0.16 -3.12
CA ILE A 124 -2.61 0.01 -1.81
C ILE A 124 -2.12 1.33 -1.20
N PHE A 125 -1.90 2.37 -2.02
CA PHE A 125 -1.49 3.71 -1.56
C PHE A 125 -2.65 4.70 -1.47
N ALA A 126 -3.85 4.34 -1.94
CA ALA A 126 -5.02 5.19 -1.79
C ALA A 126 -5.49 5.25 -0.33
N ASP A 127 -6.12 6.37 0.02
CA ASP A 127 -6.78 6.60 1.29
C ASP A 127 -8.31 6.48 1.16
N GLY A 128 -9.00 6.54 2.30
CA GLY A 128 -10.44 6.47 2.37
C GLY A 128 -10.96 6.57 3.80
N HIS A 129 -12.23 6.92 3.95
CA HIS A 129 -12.90 7.04 5.25
C HIS A 129 -12.96 5.72 6.05
N ASP A 130 -12.81 4.59 5.37
CA ASP A 130 -12.81 3.24 5.93
C ASP A 130 -11.39 2.65 6.10
N VAL A 131 -10.34 3.44 5.86
CA VAL A 131 -8.96 3.05 6.16
C VAL A 131 -8.77 3.00 7.68
N VAL A 132 -8.44 1.81 8.17
CA VAL A 132 -8.03 1.59 9.56
C VAL A 132 -6.60 1.05 9.54
N PRO A 133 -5.57 1.91 9.70
CA PRO A 133 -4.18 1.48 9.68
C PRO A 133 -3.90 0.47 10.78
N ALA A 134 -3.11 -0.54 10.47
CA ALA A 134 -2.77 -1.62 11.38
C ALA A 134 -1.28 -1.97 11.28
N PHE A 135 -0.72 -2.42 12.39
CA PHE A 135 0.60 -3.02 12.40
C PHE A 135 0.63 -4.25 11.49
N PRO A 136 1.76 -4.53 10.80
CA PRO A 136 1.95 -5.72 9.98
C PRO A 136 1.45 -7.02 10.61
N ARG A 137 1.75 -7.26 11.90
CA ARG A 137 1.26 -8.45 12.61
C ARG A 137 -0.26 -8.51 12.72
N MET A 138 -0.90 -7.41 13.12
CA MET A 138 -2.35 -7.35 13.29
C MET A 138 -3.08 -7.50 11.94
N GLN A 139 -2.46 -7.00 10.88
CA GLN A 139 -2.90 -7.29 9.53
C GLN A 139 -2.76 -8.82 9.30
N GLN A 140 -1.62 -9.46 9.46
CA GLN A 140 -1.54 -10.92 9.27
C GLN A 140 -2.62 -11.73 10.03
N GLU A 141 -2.90 -11.38 11.29
CA GLU A 141 -3.97 -12.03 12.08
C GLU A 141 -5.38 -11.87 11.47
N CYS A 142 -5.69 -10.69 10.92
CA CYS A 142 -6.97 -10.45 10.25
C CYS A 142 -7.11 -11.25 8.96
N TRP A 143 -6.02 -11.50 8.25
CA TRP A 143 -5.99 -12.36 7.06
C TRP A 143 -6.31 -13.81 7.40
N ASP A 144 -5.58 -14.35 8.37
CA ASP A 144 -5.74 -15.74 8.79
C ASP A 144 -7.17 -16.00 9.29
N ALA A 145 -7.72 -15.06 10.06
CA ALA A 145 -9.10 -15.10 10.52
C ALA A 145 -10.11 -15.02 9.35
N TRP A 146 -9.83 -14.21 8.33
CA TRP A 146 -10.69 -14.13 7.16
C TRP A 146 -10.67 -15.42 6.33
N LEU A 147 -9.49 -15.97 6.05
CA LEU A 147 -9.36 -17.24 5.34
C LEU A 147 -10.12 -18.36 6.05
N ALA A 148 -10.00 -18.45 7.38
CA ALA A 148 -10.72 -19.43 8.20
C ALA A 148 -12.25 -19.21 8.22
N SER A 149 -12.71 -18.01 7.88
CA SER A 149 -14.14 -17.68 7.86
C SER A 149 -14.84 -18.00 6.54
N LEU A 150 -14.09 -18.30 5.48
CA LEU A 150 -14.65 -18.51 4.15
C LEU A 150 -15.48 -19.81 4.09
N PRO A 151 -16.60 -19.81 3.33
CA PRO A 151 -17.36 -21.02 3.10
C PRO A 151 -16.51 -22.06 2.36
N SER A 152 -16.65 -23.33 2.77
CA SER A 152 -16.03 -24.50 2.15
C SER A 152 -16.60 -24.83 0.79
#